data_AF-A0AAW1PIN8-F1
#
_entry.id   AF-A0AAW1PIN8-F1
#
_cell.length_a   1.000
_cell.length_b   1.000
_cell.length_c   1.000
_cell.angle_alpha   90.00
_cell.angle_beta   90.00
_cell.angle_gamma   90.00
#
_symmetry.space_group_name_H-M   'P 1'
#
loop_
_entity.id
_entity.type
_entity.pdbx_description
1 polymer ?
#
loop_
_entity_poly.entity_id
_entity_poly.type
_entity_poly.pdbx_seq_one_letter_code
_entity_poly.pdbx_strand_id
1 'polypeptide(L)'
;MRNLARRVEEVTGWKCVCLGYPSRSQPLQALAEGLVEEIKAAAGSSGRVFAVTHSMGGIVLRHIMGLKDQGGVKWLGSILLCPPNQGSAVARIMSQVWGVGTIFGFIYGRAGMELGQE
;
A
#
# COMPACT_ATOMS: atom_id res chain seq x y z
N MET A 1 -6.68 6.60 -8.05
CA MET A 1 -7.29 6.81 -6.71
C MET A 1 -8.07 8.12 -6.57
N ARG A 2 -7.60 9.28 -7.07
CA ARG A 2 -8.29 10.57 -6.87
C ARG A 2 -9.75 10.64 -7.39
N ASN A 3 -10.05 10.11 -8.57
CA ASN A 3 -11.43 10.07 -9.07
C ASN A 3 -12.33 9.14 -8.24
N LEU A 4 -11.80 8.00 -7.80
CA LEU A 4 -12.51 7.09 -6.89
C LEU A 4 -12.80 7.76 -5.55
N ALA A 5 -11.79 8.43 -4.96
CA ALA A 5 -11.94 9.19 -3.73
C ALA A 5 -13.08 10.21 -3.86
N ARG A 6 -13.03 11.10 -4.86
CA ARG A 6 -14.10 12.10 -5.10
C ARG A 6 -15.48 11.44 -5.16
N ARG A 7 -15.61 10.34 -5.89
CA ARG A 7 -16.90 9.65 -6.03
C ARG A 7 -17.39 9.04 -4.72
N VAL A 8 -16.48 8.50 -3.90
CA VAL A 8 -16.82 7.99 -2.56
C VAL A 8 -17.28 9.13 -1.67
N GLU A 9 -16.59 10.28 -1.68
CA GLU A 9 -17.00 11.46 -0.91
C GLU A 9 -18.41 11.93 -1.33
N GLU A 10 -18.66 12.04 -2.64
CA GLU A 10 -19.96 12.45 -3.21
C GLU A 10 -21.12 11.52 -2.80
N VAL A 11 -20.91 10.21 -2.79
CA VAL A 11 -21.98 9.22 -2.57
C VAL A 11 -22.19 8.92 -1.09
N THR A 12 -21.13 8.96 -0.28
CA THR A 12 -21.16 8.44 1.10
C THR A 12 -20.99 9.53 2.16
N GLY A 13 -20.49 10.71 1.78
CA GLY A 13 -20.12 11.78 2.72
C GLY A 13 -18.85 11.49 3.53
N TRP A 14 -18.15 10.36 3.29
CA TRP A 14 -16.88 10.07 3.94
C TRP A 14 -15.78 10.94 3.38
N LYS A 15 -14.97 11.56 4.24
CA LYS A 15 -13.75 12.26 3.82
C LYS A 15 -12.71 11.24 3.33
N CYS A 16 -12.17 11.47 2.14
CA CYS A 16 -11.17 10.60 1.53
C CYS A 16 -9.82 11.31 1.44
N VAL A 17 -8.74 10.63 1.84
CA VAL A 17 -7.36 11.14 1.68
C VAL A 17 -6.56 10.15 0.82
N CYS A 18 -6.03 10.63 -0.29
CA CYS A 18 -5.15 9.85 -1.16
C CYS A 18 -3.69 10.04 -0.73
N LEU A 19 -3.15 9.06 0.00
CA LEU A 19 -1.74 9.06 0.40
C LEU A 19 -0.88 8.34 -0.65
N GLY A 20 0.23 8.97 -1.01
CA GLY A 20 1.29 8.36 -1.82
C GLY A 20 2.45 7.94 -0.92
N TYR A 21 3.38 7.14 -1.44
CA TYR A 21 4.57 6.73 -0.71
C TYR A 21 5.73 6.45 -1.67
N PRO A 22 6.99 6.68 -1.24
CA PRO A 22 8.16 6.59 -2.12
C PRO A 22 8.61 5.12 -2.30
N SER A 23 7.77 4.34 -2.97
CA SER A 23 7.92 2.89 -3.19
C SER A 23 9.29 2.43 -3.67
N ARG A 24 10.00 3.28 -4.42
CA ARG A 24 11.26 2.91 -5.08
C ARG A 24 12.49 3.07 -4.20
N SER A 25 12.44 3.94 -3.19
CA SER A 25 13.62 4.38 -2.42
C SER A 25 13.65 3.89 -0.98
N GLN A 26 12.57 3.29 -0.47
CA GLN A 26 12.47 2.83 0.93
C GLN A 26 12.05 1.34 1.02
N PRO A 27 12.51 0.60 2.04
CA PRO A 27 12.05 -0.76 2.32
C PRO A 27 10.60 -0.77 2.84
N LEU A 28 9.91 -1.91 2.72
CA LEU A 28 8.48 -2.04 3.06
C LEU A 28 8.18 -1.66 4.52
N GLN A 29 9.08 -2.02 5.44
CA GLN A 29 8.94 -1.67 6.86
C GLN A 29 8.94 -0.15 7.08
N ALA A 30 9.88 0.58 6.47
CA ALA A 30 9.94 2.03 6.59
C ALA A 30 8.75 2.72 5.91
N LEU A 31 8.28 2.18 4.79
CA LEU A 31 7.06 2.65 4.13
C LEU A 31 5.84 2.48 5.04
N ALA A 32 5.72 1.36 5.74
CA ALA A 32 4.63 1.10 6.66
C ALA A 32 4.67 2.06 7.87
N GLU A 33 5.83 2.24 8.49
CA GLU A 33 6.02 3.15 9.63
C GLU A 33 5.76 4.62 9.27
N GLY A 34 6.26 5.08 8.12
CA GLY A 34 6.00 6.45 7.68
C GLY A 34 4.52 6.68 7.34
N LEU A 35 3.93 5.76 6.58
CA LEU A 35 2.55 5.93 6.10
C LEU A 35 1.53 5.83 7.24
N VAL A 36 1.78 5.04 8.28
CA VAL A 36 0.84 4.94 9.41
C VAL A 36 0.75 6.24 10.21
N GLU A 37 1.84 7.01 10.29
CA GLU A 37 1.82 8.33 10.93
C GLU A 37 1.05 9.36 10.09
N GLU A 38 1.18 9.31 8.76
CA GLU A 38 0.34 10.13 7.85
C GLU A 38 -1.14 9.76 7.97
N ILE A 39 -1.47 8.47 8.09
CA ILE A 39 -2.85 8.00 8.28
C ILE A 39 -3.43 8.53 9.60
N LYS A 40 -2.66 8.47 10.70
CA LYS A 40 -3.09 9.04 11.99
C LYS A 40 -3.38 10.52 11.88
N ALA A 41 -2.47 11.27 11.28
CA ALA A 41 -2.64 12.71 11.08
C ALA A 41 -3.91 13.02 10.27
N ALA A 42 -4.20 12.22 9.23
CA ALA A 42 -5.39 12.36 8.42
C ALA A 42 -6.70 11.97 9.13
N ALA A 43 -6.66 10.93 9.98
CA ALA A 43 -7.82 10.42 10.71
C ALA A 43 -8.30 11.37 11.83
N GLY A 44 -7.39 12.18 12.36
CA GLY A 44 -7.66 13.16 13.41
C GLY A 44 -8.28 12.52 14.66
N SER A 45 -9.15 13.25 15.35
CA SER A 45 -9.78 12.83 16.61
C SER A 45 -10.77 11.66 16.48
N SER A 46 -11.29 11.40 15.27
CA SER A 46 -12.21 10.28 15.03
C SER A 46 -11.52 8.92 15.18
N GLY A 47 -10.26 8.85 14.77
CA GLY A 47 -9.40 7.67 14.79
C GLY A 47 -9.85 6.49 13.93
N ARG A 48 -11.03 6.57 13.27
CA ARG A 48 -11.65 5.47 12.53
C ARG A 48 -11.32 5.56 11.05
N VAL A 49 -10.77 4.50 10.48
CA VAL A 49 -10.25 4.50 9.10
C VAL A 49 -10.70 3.27 8.33
N PHE A 50 -11.17 3.47 7.10
CA PHE A 50 -11.23 2.42 6.08
C PHE A 50 -10.05 2.57 5.12
N ALA A 51 -9.35 1.48 4.82
CA ALA A 51 -8.31 1.47 3.78
C ALA A 51 -8.90 1.07 2.43
N VAL A 52 -8.50 1.78 1.37
CA VAL A 52 -8.69 1.32 -0.01
C VAL A 52 -7.35 1.36 -0.70
N THR A 53 -6.82 0.20 -1.07
CA THR A 53 -5.48 0.07 -1.66
C THR A 53 -5.55 -0.38 -3.10
N HIS A 54 -4.51 -0.07 -3.87
CA HIS A 54 -4.33 -0.58 -5.23
C HIS A 54 -2.92 -1.17 -5.40
N SER A 55 -2.82 -2.33 -6.07
CA SER A 55 -1.55 -2.99 -6.36
C SER A 55 -0.67 -3.11 -5.10
N MET A 56 0.57 -2.63 -5.14
CA MET A 56 1.53 -2.72 -4.04
C MET A 56 1.05 -2.08 -2.72
N GLY A 57 0.07 -1.16 -2.76
CA GLY A 57 -0.50 -0.57 -1.56
C GLY A 57 -1.15 -1.60 -0.64
N GLY A 58 -1.64 -2.71 -1.21
CA GLY A 58 -2.17 -3.82 -0.41
C GLY A 58 -1.10 -4.54 0.41
N ILE A 59 0.14 -4.60 -0.09
CA ILE A 59 1.26 -5.16 0.67
C ILE A 59 1.71 -4.19 1.75
N VAL A 60 1.88 -2.91 1.42
CA VAL A 60 2.20 -1.87 2.43
C VAL A 60 1.18 -1.87 3.56
N LEU A 61 -0.12 -1.98 3.24
CA LEU A 61 -1.17 -2.09 4.26
C LEU A 61 -0.99 -3.32 5.16
N ARG A 62 -0.60 -4.48 4.62
CA ARG A 62 -0.33 -5.67 5.44
C ARG A 62 0.85 -5.47 6.39
N HIS A 63 1.92 -4.81 5.93
CA HIS A 63 3.02 -4.45 6.82
C HIS A 63 2.54 -3.49 7.93
N ILE A 64 1.67 -2.53 7.62
CA ILE A 64 1.06 -1.66 8.64
C ILE A 64 0.26 -2.48 9.67
N MET A 65 -0.52 -3.47 9.22
CA MET A 65 -1.27 -4.35 10.14
C MET A 65 -0.37 -5.22 11.01
N GLY A 66 0.84 -5.52 10.54
CA GLY A 66 1.87 -6.24 11.30
C GLY A 66 2.61 -5.39 12.33
N LEU A 67 2.47 -4.05 12.29
CA LEU A 67 3.05 -3.17 13.32
C LEU A 67 2.36 -3.41 14.67
N LYS A 68 3.08 -3.10 15.75
CA LYS A 68 2.53 -3.13 17.11
C LYS A 68 1.24 -2.31 17.17
N ASP A 69 0.19 -2.88 17.76
CA ASP A 69 -1.15 -2.29 17.87
C ASP A 69 -1.72 -1.80 16.53
N GLN A 70 -1.34 -2.44 15.42
CA GLN A 70 -1.69 -2.04 14.04
C GLN A 70 -1.31 -0.58 13.73
N GLY A 71 -0.20 -0.16 14.33
CA GLY A 71 0.31 1.20 14.31
C GLY A 71 -0.56 2.20 15.06
N GLY A 72 -1.51 1.77 15.89
CA GLY A 72 -2.36 2.65 16.71
C GLY A 72 -3.54 3.27 15.95
N VAL A 73 -3.89 2.74 14.78
CA VAL A 73 -5.04 3.19 13.97
C VAL A 73 -6.25 2.29 14.24
N LYS A 74 -7.45 2.86 14.37
CA LYS A 74 -8.69 2.07 14.51
C LYS A 74 -9.24 1.74 13.13
N TRP A 75 -8.81 0.60 12.59
CA TRP A 75 -9.26 0.11 11.30
C TRP A 75 -10.69 -0.42 11.37
N LEU A 76 -11.57 0.10 10.50
CA LEU A 76 -12.94 -0.41 10.33
C LEU A 76 -13.02 -1.51 9.27
N GLY A 77 -12.04 -1.55 8.36
CA GLY A 77 -11.95 -2.53 7.29
C GLY A 77 -11.02 -2.08 6.17
N SER A 78 -10.80 -2.96 5.21
CA SER A 78 -9.94 -2.69 4.05
C SER A 78 -10.48 -3.30 2.77
N ILE A 79 -10.37 -2.56 1.67
CA ILE A 79 -10.63 -3.02 0.31
C ILE A 79 -9.30 -3.04 -0.43
N LEU A 80 -8.92 -4.21 -0.96
CA LEU A 80 -7.66 -4.38 -1.69
C LEU A 80 -7.94 -4.59 -3.18
N LEU A 81 -7.55 -3.64 -4.02
CA LEU A 81 -7.73 -3.71 -5.47
C LEU A 81 -6.47 -4.28 -6.13
N CYS A 82 -6.57 -5.47 -6.69
CA CYS A 82 -5.50 -6.18 -7.40
C CYS A 82 -4.14 -6.22 -6.65
N PRO A 83 -4.10 -6.52 -5.34
CA PRO A 83 -2.83 -6.61 -4.63
C PRO A 83 -2.04 -7.84 -5.12
N PRO A 84 -0.70 -7.77 -5.26
CA PRO A 84 0.14 -8.90 -5.62
C PRO A 84 0.34 -9.82 -4.38
N ASN A 85 -0.75 -10.40 -3.88
CA ASN A 85 -0.82 -11.07 -2.57
C ASN A 85 0.03 -12.33 -2.44
N GLN A 86 0.38 -12.96 -3.55
CA GLN A 86 1.25 -14.13 -3.63
C GLN A 86 2.57 -13.66 -4.21
N GLY A 87 3.43 -13.14 -3.32
CA GLY A 87 4.83 -12.88 -3.59
C GLY A 87 5.41 -13.98 -4.47
N SER A 88 6.32 -13.58 -5.35
CA SER A 88 6.97 -14.43 -6.34
C SER A 88 6.20 -14.86 -7.60
N ALA A 89 4.89 -15.09 -7.71
CA ALA A 89 4.38 -15.67 -8.98
C ALA A 89 4.50 -14.69 -10.18
N VAL A 90 4.02 -13.45 -10.02
CA VAL A 90 4.13 -12.42 -11.06
C VAL A 90 5.55 -11.87 -11.13
N ALA A 91 6.24 -11.68 -10.00
CA ALA A 91 7.63 -11.23 -9.97
C ALA A 91 8.59 -12.25 -10.62
N ARG A 92 8.38 -13.56 -10.40
CA ARG A 92 9.14 -14.66 -11.00
C ARG A 92 8.85 -14.79 -12.50
N ILE A 93 7.59 -14.82 -12.91
CA ILE A 93 7.22 -14.85 -14.33
C ILE A 93 7.80 -13.64 -15.08
N MET A 94 7.75 -12.45 -14.48
CA MET A 94 8.31 -11.23 -15.07
C MET A 94 9.85 -11.20 -15.03
N SER A 95 10.49 -11.84 -14.02
CA SER A 95 11.95 -11.98 -13.93
C SER A 95 12.55 -12.99 -14.93
N GLN A 96 11.76 -13.99 -15.35
CA GLN A 96 12.17 -15.02 -16.30
C GLN A 96 12.08 -14.57 -17.77
N VAL A 97 11.41 -13.45 -18.05
CA VAL A 97 11.38 -12.83 -19.38
C VAL A 97 12.57 -11.88 -19.50
N TRP A 98 13.54 -12.23 -20.34
CA TRP A 98 14.76 -11.43 -20.56
C TRP A 98 14.40 -10.00 -21.01
N GLY A 99 14.85 -9.00 -20.26
CA GLY A 99 14.52 -7.57 -20.46
C GLY A 99 13.40 -7.02 -19.57
N VAL A 100 12.45 -7.85 -19.10
CA VAL A 100 11.33 -7.41 -18.26
C VAL A 100 11.70 -7.41 -16.77
N GLY A 101 12.56 -8.33 -16.33
CA GLY A 101 13.07 -8.35 -14.95
C GLY A 101 13.83 -7.07 -14.55
N THR A 102 14.61 -6.51 -15.48
CA THR A 102 15.33 -5.24 -15.30
C THR A 102 14.37 -4.05 -15.22
N ILE A 103 13.29 -4.08 -16.01
CA ILE A 103 12.21 -3.08 -15.96
C ILE A 103 11.43 -3.19 -14.65
N PHE A 104 11.22 -4.39 -14.11
CA PHE A 104 10.52 -4.61 -12.84
C PHE A 104 11.31 -4.05 -11.66
N GLY A 105 12.60 -4.33 -11.56
CA GLY A 105 13.48 -3.72 -10.55
C GLY A 105 13.58 -2.19 -10.67
N PHE A 106 13.54 -1.66 -11.90
CA PHE A 106 13.57 -0.22 -12.17
C PHE A 106 12.24 0.50 -11.85
N ILE A 107 11.09 -0.17 -12.08
CA ILE A 107 9.75 0.37 -11.82
C ILE A 107 9.36 0.25 -10.34
N TYR A 108 9.68 -0.87 -9.69
CA TYR A 108 9.23 -1.15 -8.32
C TYR A 108 10.28 -0.86 -7.24
N GLY A 109 11.55 -0.65 -7.60
CA GLY A 109 12.65 -0.30 -6.70
C GLY A 109 12.82 -1.25 -5.51
N ARG A 110 13.36 -0.77 -4.37
CA ARG A 110 13.75 -1.63 -3.24
C ARG A 110 12.58 -2.43 -2.66
N ALA A 111 11.39 -1.84 -2.51
CA ALA A 111 10.21 -2.55 -2.02
C ALA A 111 9.78 -3.67 -2.98
N GLY A 112 9.88 -3.47 -4.30
CA GLY A 112 9.60 -4.50 -5.29
C GLY A 112 10.52 -5.71 -5.21
N MET A 113 11.77 -5.50 -4.80
CA MET A 113 12.75 -6.58 -4.62
C MET A 113 12.46 -7.43 -3.39
N GLU A 114 11.96 -6.83 -2.30
CA GLU A 114 11.52 -7.56 -1.10
C GLU A 114 10.32 -8.47 -1.40
N LEU A 115 9.37 -8.01 -2.22
CA LEU A 115 8.22 -8.82 -2.68
C LEU A 115 8.60 -10.04 -3.54
N GLY A 116 9.79 -10.04 -4.12
CA GLY A 116 10.31 -11.16 -4.90
C GLY A 116 10.95 -12.26 -4.06
N GLN A 117 11.23 -11.98 -2.78
CA GLN A 117 11.88 -12.90 -1.84
C GLN A 117 10.92 -13.51 -0.81
N GLU A 118 9.70 -12.97 -0.70
CA GLU A 118 8.55 -13.60 -0.02
C GLU A 118 7.81 -14.59 -0.93
#